data_AF-A0A9N8L6Y5-F1
#
_entry.id   AF-A0A9N8L6Y5-F1
#
_cell.length_a   1.000
_cell.length_b   1.000
_cell.length_c   1.000
_cell.angle_alpha   90.00
_cell.angle_beta   90.00
_cell.angle_gamma   90.00
#
_symmetry.space_group_name_H-M   'P 1'
#
loop_
_entity.id
_entity.type
_entity.pdbx_description
1 polymer ?
#
loop_
_entity_poly.entity_id
_entity_poly.type
_entity_poly.pdbx_seq_one_letter_code
_entity_poly.pdbx_strand_id
1 'polypeptide(L)'
;MSEAPAKFPGSESTDPSARQGPAPSAENPAGVFPKSDPHAAPVQEHHSTIASSIENPYALNDALTRLDVALEDIIALFQQERQTTAAEGSFSKGKDALEMFKSWQQKIEDIRTRKE
;
A
#
# COMPACT_ATOMS: atom_id res chain seq x y z
N MET A 1 -20.76 7.50 -40.86
CA MET A 1 -20.22 8.17 -39.66
C MET A 1 -20.24 7.15 -38.55
N SER A 2 -19.10 6.52 -38.26
CA SER A 2 -18.99 5.54 -37.16
C SER A 2 -17.89 6.02 -36.24
N GLU A 3 -18.28 6.53 -35.09
CA GLU A 3 -17.40 7.03 -34.06
C GLU A 3 -17.00 5.85 -33.16
N ALA A 4 -15.74 5.40 -33.27
CA ALA A 4 -15.23 4.39 -32.35
C ALA A 4 -15.03 5.05 -30.96
N PRO A 5 -15.58 4.46 -29.89
CA PRO A 5 -15.51 5.06 -28.55
C PRO A 5 -14.07 5.09 -28.03
N ALA A 6 -13.77 6.10 -27.21
CA ALA A 6 -12.50 6.17 -26.50
C ALA A 6 -12.27 4.90 -25.67
N LYS A 7 -11.03 4.40 -25.68
CA LYS A 7 -10.66 3.17 -24.94
C LYS A 7 -10.76 3.36 -23.41
N PHE A 8 -10.73 4.61 -22.93
CA PHE A 8 -10.82 4.96 -21.52
C PHE A 8 -11.87 6.06 -21.31
N PRO A 9 -12.79 5.92 -20.33
CA PRO A 9 -13.74 6.96 -19.98
C PRO A 9 -13.00 8.21 -19.49
N GLY A 10 -13.29 9.39 -20.06
CA GLY A 10 -12.72 10.67 -19.63
C GLY A 10 -11.39 11.08 -20.29
N SER A 11 -10.83 10.28 -21.19
CA SER A 11 -9.60 10.63 -21.94
C SER A 11 -9.88 11.41 -23.24
N GLU A 12 -11.03 12.06 -23.34
CA GLU A 12 -11.43 12.78 -24.55
C GLU A 12 -10.83 14.18 -24.51
N SER A 13 -9.72 14.39 -25.21
CA SER A 13 -9.11 15.74 -25.34
C SER A 13 -10.16 16.73 -25.84
N THR A 14 -10.45 17.82 -25.16
CA THR A 14 -11.46 18.81 -25.58
C THR A 14 -10.98 19.74 -26.69
N ASP A 15 -9.71 19.68 -27.04
CA ASP A 15 -9.10 20.50 -28.09
C ASP A 15 -9.35 19.88 -29.49
N PRO A 16 -10.08 20.54 -30.40
CA PRO A 16 -10.32 20.04 -31.75
C PRO A 16 -9.02 19.90 -32.58
N SER A 17 -7.97 20.66 -32.27
CA SER A 17 -6.67 20.56 -32.96
C SER A 17 -5.87 19.33 -32.53
N ALA A 18 -6.04 18.86 -31.30
CA ALA A 18 -5.42 17.60 -30.81
C ALA A 18 -6.08 16.35 -31.42
N ARG A 19 -7.30 16.48 -31.96
CA ARG A 19 -8.06 15.39 -32.59
C ARG A 19 -7.83 15.27 -34.10
N GLN A 20 -7.15 16.24 -34.71
CA GLN A 20 -6.96 16.30 -36.15
C GLN A 20 -5.56 15.78 -36.52
N GLY A 21 -5.50 14.49 -36.86
CA GLY A 21 -4.28 13.86 -37.36
C GLY A 21 -3.78 14.48 -38.68
N PRO A 22 -2.59 14.06 -39.15
CA PRO A 22 -2.04 14.56 -40.41
C PRO A 22 -2.98 14.31 -41.59
N ALA A 23 -2.92 15.19 -42.60
CA ALA A 23 -3.72 15.06 -43.81
C ALA A 23 -3.46 13.71 -44.51
N PRO A 24 -4.45 13.15 -45.23
CA PRO A 24 -4.30 11.89 -45.95
C PRO A 24 -3.08 11.92 -46.90
N SER A 25 -2.29 10.87 -46.87
CA SER A 25 -1.11 10.70 -47.74
C SER A 25 -1.26 9.45 -48.60
N ALA A 26 -0.42 9.27 -49.63
CA ALA A 26 -0.39 8.05 -50.44
C ALA A 26 -0.19 6.79 -49.58
N GLU A 27 0.56 6.91 -48.47
CA GLU A 27 0.82 5.82 -47.51
C GLU A 27 -0.31 5.66 -46.46
N ASN A 28 -1.15 6.68 -46.28
CA ASN A 28 -2.28 6.64 -45.36
C ASN A 28 -3.50 7.34 -45.99
N PRO A 29 -4.10 6.72 -47.03
CA PRO A 29 -5.20 7.35 -47.77
C PRO A 29 -6.48 7.48 -46.92
N ALA A 30 -6.58 6.68 -45.85
CA ALA A 30 -7.68 6.74 -44.90
C ALA A 30 -7.44 7.73 -43.74
N GLY A 31 -6.28 8.39 -43.68
CA GLY A 31 -5.95 9.38 -42.65
C GLY A 31 -6.06 8.82 -41.22
N VAL A 32 -5.77 7.53 -41.04
CA VAL A 32 -5.93 6.87 -39.75
C VAL A 32 -4.85 7.36 -38.80
N PHE A 33 -5.25 8.09 -37.77
CA PHE A 33 -4.40 8.54 -36.69
C PHE A 33 -5.04 8.17 -35.34
N PRO A 34 -4.27 7.74 -34.33
CA PRO A 34 -4.81 7.50 -33.00
C PRO A 34 -5.43 8.78 -32.44
N LYS A 35 -6.72 8.77 -32.08
CA LYS A 35 -7.40 9.90 -31.41
C LYS A 35 -6.98 10.07 -29.94
N SER A 36 -5.90 9.42 -29.53
CA SER A 36 -5.43 9.42 -28.15
C SER A 36 -4.83 10.78 -27.85
N ASP A 37 -5.34 11.44 -26.79
CA ASP A 37 -4.71 12.63 -26.24
C ASP A 37 -3.23 12.32 -25.91
N PRO A 38 -2.26 13.12 -26.37
CA PRO A 38 -0.86 12.99 -25.94
C PRO A 38 -0.66 13.35 -24.46
N HIS A 39 -1.70 13.77 -23.74
CA HIS A 39 -1.62 13.98 -22.30
C HIS A 39 -1.15 12.72 -21.59
N ALA A 40 -0.14 12.88 -20.75
CA ALA A 40 0.35 11.82 -19.89
C ALA A 40 -0.85 11.23 -19.12
N ALA A 41 -0.89 9.90 -19.03
CA ALA A 41 -1.89 9.22 -18.21
C ALA A 41 -1.92 9.89 -16.82
N PRO A 42 -3.12 10.15 -16.26
CA PRO A 42 -3.21 10.76 -14.94
C PRO A 42 -2.33 9.97 -13.98
N VAL A 43 -1.44 10.68 -13.28
CA VAL A 43 -0.56 10.09 -12.28
C VAL A 43 -1.46 9.37 -11.30
N GLN A 44 -1.42 8.05 -11.28
CA GLN A 44 -2.11 7.30 -10.24
C GLN A 44 -1.46 7.74 -8.93
N GLU A 45 -2.21 8.44 -8.09
CA GLU A 45 -1.82 8.68 -6.71
C GLU A 45 -1.76 7.31 -6.03
N HIS A 46 -0.58 6.70 -6.07
CA HIS A 46 -0.28 5.54 -5.25
C HIS A 46 -0.33 6.03 -3.81
N HIS A 47 -1.48 5.85 -3.14
CA HIS A 47 -1.56 5.97 -1.70
C HIS A 47 -0.51 5.03 -1.11
N SER A 48 0.60 5.60 -0.66
CA SER A 48 1.80 4.93 -0.20
C SER A 48 1.56 4.32 1.18
N THR A 49 0.67 3.33 1.24
CA THR A 49 0.48 2.51 2.44
C THR A 49 1.69 1.58 2.58
N ILE A 50 2.08 1.21 3.79
CA ILE A 50 3.16 0.23 4.02
C ILE A 50 2.91 -1.07 3.23
N ALA A 51 1.63 -1.47 3.13
CA ALA A 51 1.22 -2.61 2.31
C ALA A 51 1.48 -2.43 0.81
N SER A 52 1.46 -1.20 0.29
CA SER A 52 1.83 -0.88 -1.10
C SER A 52 3.34 -0.83 -1.33
N SER A 53 4.14 -0.76 -0.25
CA SER A 53 5.61 -0.84 -0.32
C SER A 53 6.13 -2.28 -0.46
N ILE A 54 5.25 -3.28 -0.34
CA ILE A 54 5.59 -4.69 -0.47
C ILE A 54 4.78 -5.29 -1.61
N GLU A 55 5.48 -5.89 -2.57
CA GLU A 55 4.88 -6.49 -3.78
C GLU A 55 3.95 -7.68 -3.46
N ASN A 56 4.20 -8.37 -2.34
CA ASN A 56 3.38 -9.49 -1.86
C ASN A 56 2.68 -9.16 -0.52
N PRO A 57 1.37 -8.85 -0.52
CA PRO A 57 0.63 -8.53 0.70
C PRO A 57 0.45 -9.72 1.66
N TYR A 58 0.56 -10.96 1.17
CA TYR A 58 0.47 -12.16 2.02
C TYR A 58 1.77 -12.42 2.79
N ALA A 59 2.92 -12.12 2.18
CA ALA A 59 4.21 -12.24 2.85
C ALA A 59 4.32 -11.30 4.07
N LEU A 60 3.80 -10.08 3.95
CA LEU A 60 3.72 -9.15 5.07
C LEU A 60 2.84 -9.70 6.21
N ASN A 61 1.65 -10.22 5.89
CA ASN A 61 0.74 -10.77 6.91
C ASN A 61 1.35 -11.97 7.65
N ASP A 62 2.04 -12.88 6.94
CA ASP A 62 2.73 -14.01 7.55
C ASP A 62 3.87 -13.54 8.47
N ALA A 63 4.68 -12.57 8.02
CA ALA A 63 5.75 -11.99 8.84
C ALA A 63 5.21 -11.30 10.11
N LEU A 64 4.13 -10.53 9.99
CA LEU A 64 3.48 -9.88 11.14
C LEU A 64 2.88 -10.89 12.11
N THR A 65 2.32 -11.99 11.60
CA THR A 65 1.77 -13.06 12.46
C THR A 65 2.88 -13.75 13.26
N ARG A 66 4.02 -14.04 12.64
CA ARG A 66 5.18 -14.61 13.35
C ARG A 66 5.75 -13.65 14.40
N LEU A 67 5.78 -12.35 14.09
CA LEU A 67 6.22 -11.32 15.02
C LEU A 67 5.30 -11.23 16.24
N ASP A 68 3.99 -11.32 16.02
CA ASP A 68 3.00 -11.30 17.11
C ASP A 68 3.18 -12.48 18.07
N VAL A 69 3.31 -13.71 17.53
CA VAL A 69 3.62 -14.91 18.33
C VAL A 69 4.92 -14.74 19.12
N ALA A 70 5.98 -14.22 18.50
CA ALA A 70 7.25 -13.98 19.19
C ALA A 70 7.13 -12.93 20.32
N LEU A 71 6.28 -11.91 20.13
CA LEU A 71 6.00 -10.93 21.18
C LEU A 71 5.21 -11.53 22.33
N GLU A 72 4.22 -12.39 22.05
CA GLU A 72 3.48 -13.12 23.08
C GLU A 72 4.42 -14.00 23.93
N ASP A 73 5.34 -14.72 23.30
CA ASP A 73 6.34 -15.55 23.99
C ASP A 73 7.23 -14.72 24.93
N ILE A 74 7.72 -13.56 24.46
CA ILE A 74 8.53 -12.65 25.27
C ILE A 74 7.70 -12.11 26.44
N ILE A 75 6.46 -11.68 26.19
CA ILE A 75 5.57 -11.17 27.22
C ILE A 75 5.30 -12.25 28.28
N ALA A 76 5.08 -13.50 27.86
CA ALA A 76 4.88 -14.62 28.76
C ALA A 76 6.10 -14.87 29.65
N LEU A 77 7.31 -14.81 29.07
CA LEU A 77 8.57 -14.94 29.82
C LEU A 77 8.69 -13.87 30.91
N PHE A 78 8.47 -12.60 30.57
CA PHE A 78 8.51 -11.50 31.54
C PHE A 78 7.41 -11.61 32.60
N GLN A 79 6.22 -12.11 32.24
CA GLN A 79 5.15 -12.33 33.21
C GLN A 79 5.47 -13.46 34.19
N GLN A 80 6.12 -14.53 33.71
CA GLN A 80 6.60 -15.62 34.56
C GLN A 80 7.70 -15.13 35.50
N GLU A 81 8.70 -14.41 34.99
CA GLU A 81 9.76 -13.81 35.81
C GLU A 81 9.22 -12.80 36.82
N ARG A 82 8.16 -12.05 36.48
CA ARG A 82 7.49 -11.17 37.45
C ARG A 82 7.00 -11.96 38.67
N GLN A 83 6.44 -13.14 38.48
CA GLN A 83 5.90 -13.94 39.59
C GLN A 83 7.01 -14.46 40.51
N THR A 84 8.21 -14.71 39.97
CA THR A 84 9.36 -15.22 40.74
C THR A 84 10.20 -14.09 41.35
N THR A 85 10.45 -13.01 40.61
CA THR A 85 11.34 -11.90 40.99
C THR A 85 10.63 -10.74 41.69
N ALA A 86 9.29 -10.63 41.63
CA ALA A 86 8.57 -9.62 42.40
C ALA A 86 8.75 -9.76 43.92
N ALA A 87 9.19 -10.93 44.41
CA ALA A 87 9.63 -11.13 45.78
C ALA A 87 10.87 -10.29 46.16
N GLU A 88 11.69 -9.87 45.19
CA GLU A 88 12.96 -9.16 45.38
C GLU A 88 12.91 -7.66 45.04
N GLY A 89 11.74 -7.11 44.70
CA GLY A 89 11.51 -5.67 44.57
C GLY A 89 12.16 -4.98 43.35
N SER A 90 12.93 -5.67 42.51
CA SER A 90 13.70 -5.05 41.39
C SER A 90 13.06 -5.17 39.99
N PHE A 91 11.79 -5.58 39.89
CA PHE A 91 11.11 -5.82 38.60
C PHE A 91 10.68 -4.54 37.83
N SER A 92 11.17 -3.34 38.17
CA SER A 92 10.75 -2.09 37.50
C SER A 92 11.04 -2.11 36.00
N LYS A 93 12.26 -2.50 35.60
CA LYS A 93 12.66 -2.60 34.19
C LYS A 93 11.84 -3.63 33.41
N GLY A 94 11.39 -4.71 34.06
CA GLY A 94 10.53 -5.72 33.45
C GLY A 94 9.12 -5.19 33.17
N LYS A 95 8.59 -4.28 34.01
CA LYS A 95 7.32 -3.59 33.73
C LYS A 95 7.42 -2.66 32.52
N ASP A 96 8.51 -1.88 32.43
CA ASP A 96 8.74 -0.98 31.30
C ASP A 96 8.85 -1.76 29.98
N ALA A 97 9.58 -2.88 29.99
CA ALA A 97 9.68 -3.78 28.84
C ALA A 97 8.32 -4.38 28.44
N LEU A 98 7.52 -4.84 29.42
CA LEU A 98 6.17 -5.36 29.17
C LEU A 98 5.25 -4.33 28.52
N GLU A 99 5.30 -3.08 28.98
CA GLU A 99 4.51 -1.99 28.39
C GLU A 99 4.95 -1.70 26.94
N MET A 100 6.26 -1.67 26.71
CA MET A 100 6.82 -1.49 25.36
C MET A 100 6.37 -2.60 24.40
N PHE A 101 6.48 -3.87 24.78
CA PHE A 101 6.06 -4.99 23.92
C PHE A 101 4.56 -4.97 23.60
N LYS A 102 3.72 -4.61 24.58
CA LYS A 102 2.28 -4.41 24.34
C LYS A 102 1.99 -3.27 23.37
N SER A 103 2.73 -2.17 23.47
CA SER A 103 2.61 -1.05 22.53
C SER A 103 2.99 -1.45 21.10
N TRP A 104 3.96 -2.37 20.95
CA TRP A 104 4.34 -2.89 19.63
C TRP A 104 3.27 -3.81 19.04
N GLN A 105 2.61 -4.64 19.85
CA GLN A 105 1.47 -5.44 19.38
C GLN A 105 0.33 -4.54 18.85
N GLN A 106 0.02 -3.45 19.55
CA GLN A 106 -0.97 -2.48 19.06
C GLN A 106 -0.57 -1.88 17.71
N LYS A 107 0.69 -1.47 17.56
CA LYS A 107 1.20 -0.94 16.28
C LYS A 107 1.12 -1.96 15.14
N ILE A 108 1.34 -3.25 15.43
CA ILE A 108 1.20 -4.33 14.44
C ILE A 108 -0.26 -4.48 14.00
N GLU A 109 -1.20 -4.38 14.95
CA GLU A 109 -2.64 -4.41 14.64
C GLU A 109 -3.09 -3.17 13.85
N ASP A 110 -2.54 -1.99 14.12
CA ASP A 110 -2.80 -0.78 13.33
C ASP A 110 -2.35 -0.97 11.86
N ILE A 111 -1.15 -1.54 11.66
CA ILE A 111 -0.62 -1.88 10.34
C ILE A 111 -1.52 -2.91 9.64
N ARG A 112 -2.01 -3.92 10.37
CA ARG A 112 -2.88 -4.97 9.83
C ARG A 112 -4.26 -4.43 9.44
N THR A 113 -4.83 -3.52 10.24
CA THR A 113 -6.16 -2.93 10.03
C THR A 113 -6.15 -1.70 9.11
N ARG A 114 -4.97 -1.26 8.65
CA ARG A 114 -4.77 -0.04 7.83
C ARG A 114 -5.41 1.21 8.45
N LYS A 115 -5.53 1.27 9.77
CA LYS A 115 -5.83 2.50 10.48
C LYS A 115 -4.50 3.21 10.71
N GLU A 116 -4.07 3.94 9.69
CA GLU A 116 -3.08 5.01 9.86
C GLU A 116 -3.74 6.24 10.50
#